data_AF-A0A1V5MWJ5-F1
#
_entry.id   AF-A0A1V5MWJ5-F1
#
_cell.length_a   1.000
_cell.length_b   1.000
_cell.length_c   1.000
_cell.angle_alpha   90.00
_cell.angle_beta   90.00
_cell.angle_gamma   90.00
#
_symmetry.space_group_name_H-M   'P 1'
#
loop_
_entity.id
_entity.type
_entity.pdbx_description
1 polymer ?
#
loop_
_entity_poly.entity_id
_entity_poly.type
_entity_poly.pdbx_seq_one_letter_code
_entity_poly.pdbx_strand_id
1 'polypeptide(L)'
;MKVFAGKNGNYVDVLGNSTHPNAKFFTTQTGFNYAFVASCNESSNIAVAELGLPLSTLNSSDRVVLLKDNSIENVFTTQIYQTWPSIDSASVAAYLFNTEAPGYFNSNGFVQGGIAPSSAYGDIEARMNLLSPYNPYDVTSLTISFK
;
A
#
# COMPACT_ATOMS: atom_id res chain seq x y z
N MET A 1 9.22 -3.87 -11.60
CA MET A 1 7.87 -4.13 -11.04
C MET A 1 7.56 -5.61 -11.15
N LYS A 2 6.93 -6.20 -10.13
CA LYS A 2 6.43 -7.58 -10.11
C LYS A 2 5.01 -7.59 -9.53
N VAL A 3 4.06 -8.18 -10.25
CA VAL A 3 2.64 -8.18 -9.87
C VAL A 3 2.06 -9.57 -10.09
N PHE A 4 1.18 -9.98 -9.18
CA PHE A 4 0.29 -11.11 -9.33
C PHE A 4 -1.15 -10.60 -9.32
N ALA A 5 -1.97 -11.15 -10.22
CA ALA A 5 -3.41 -10.98 -10.22
C ALA A 5 -4.06 -12.36 -10.40
N GLY A 6 -4.92 -12.75 -9.47
CA GLY A 6 -5.60 -14.03 -9.46
C GLY A 6 -7.11 -13.85 -9.33
N LYS A 7 -7.88 -14.70 -9.99
CA LYS A 7 -9.34 -14.73 -9.90
C LYS A 7 -9.84 -16.06 -9.36
N ASN A 8 -10.77 -16.02 -8.42
CA ASN A 8 -11.48 -17.20 -7.92
C ASN A 8 -12.97 -16.87 -7.75
N GLY A 9 -13.81 -17.36 -8.66
CA GLY A 9 -15.22 -16.98 -8.73
C GLY A 9 -15.35 -15.47 -8.95
N ASN A 10 -16.09 -14.81 -8.07
CA ASN A 10 -16.31 -13.35 -8.09
C ASN A 10 -15.18 -12.55 -7.44
N TYR A 11 -14.19 -13.21 -6.86
CA TYR A 11 -13.09 -12.55 -6.17
C TYR A 11 -11.90 -12.37 -7.09
N VAL A 12 -11.33 -11.16 -7.11
CA VAL A 12 -10.03 -10.88 -7.74
C VAL A 12 -9.09 -10.36 -6.67
N ASP A 13 -7.95 -11.02 -6.55
CA ASP A 13 -6.88 -10.66 -5.62
C ASP A 13 -5.67 -10.17 -6.42
N VAL A 14 -5.09 -9.05 -5.98
CA VAL A 14 -3.92 -8.46 -6.59
C VAL A 14 -2.89 -8.22 -5.50
N LEU A 15 -1.64 -8.58 -5.75
CA LEU A 15 -0.53 -8.19 -4.91
C LEU A 15 0.67 -7.86 -5.77
N GLY A 16 1.55 -7.00 -5.28
CA GLY A 16 2.71 -6.65 -6.07
C GLY A 16 3.58 -5.62 -5.42
N ASN A 17 4.61 -5.29 -6.19
CA ASN A 17 5.57 -4.29 -5.81
C ASN A 17 6.12 -3.61 -7.08
N SER A 18 6.10 -2.28 -7.11
CA SER A 18 6.76 -1.48 -8.13
C SER A 18 7.92 -0.70 -7.51
N THR A 19 9.08 -0.70 -8.19
CA THR A 19 10.28 0.00 -7.73
C THR A 19 10.37 1.39 -8.36
N HIS A 20 10.52 2.42 -7.53
CA HIS A 20 10.63 3.81 -7.95
C HIS A 20 11.93 4.42 -7.37
N PRO A 21 13.08 4.22 -8.06
CA PRO A 21 14.40 4.56 -7.54
C PRO A 21 14.58 6.07 -7.27
N ASN A 22 13.84 6.90 -8.01
CA ASN A 22 13.92 8.36 -7.91
C ASN A 22 12.71 8.97 -7.16
N ALA A 23 11.81 8.16 -6.62
CA ALA A 23 10.69 8.69 -5.82
C ALA A 23 11.26 9.38 -4.58
N LYS A 24 10.69 10.54 -4.27
CA LYS A 24 11.03 11.43 -3.16
C LYS A 24 9.75 12.07 -2.66
N PHE A 25 9.56 12.17 -1.35
CA PHE A 25 8.38 12.78 -0.75
C PHE A 25 8.74 14.10 -0.05
N PHE A 26 9.08 14.07 1.24
CA PHE A 26 9.30 15.30 2.03
C PHE A 26 10.74 15.53 2.47
N THR A 27 11.58 14.48 2.49
CA THR A 27 13.02 14.59 2.80
C THR A 27 13.88 14.38 1.56
N THR A 28 15.20 14.38 1.71
CA THR A 28 16.15 14.04 0.63
C THR A 28 16.25 12.53 0.36
N GLN A 29 15.58 11.69 1.14
CA GLN A 29 15.57 10.24 0.93
C GLN A 29 14.89 9.89 -0.40
N THR A 30 15.53 9.01 -1.17
CA THR A 30 15.02 8.52 -2.45
C THR A 30 15.01 7.01 -2.49
N GLY A 31 14.24 6.43 -3.41
CA GLY A 31 14.24 5.00 -3.67
C GLY A 31 13.19 4.29 -2.84
N PHE A 32 11.94 4.42 -3.27
CA PHE A 32 10.79 3.79 -2.63
C PHE A 32 10.17 2.76 -3.56
N ASN A 33 9.59 1.75 -2.93
CA ASN A 33 8.73 0.82 -3.59
C ASN A 33 7.27 1.15 -3.27
N TYR A 34 6.38 0.96 -4.22
CA TYR A 34 4.94 0.86 -3.93
C TYR A 34 4.62 -0.61 -3.78
N ALA A 35 4.55 -1.07 -2.52
CA ALA A 35 4.14 -2.41 -2.17
C ALA A 35 2.63 -2.41 -1.91
N PHE A 36 1.88 -3.30 -2.55
CA PHE A 36 0.42 -3.25 -2.46
C PHE A 36 -0.21 -4.64 -2.43
N VAL A 37 -1.38 -4.69 -1.81
CA VAL A 37 -2.32 -5.81 -1.86
C VAL A 37 -3.73 -5.25 -2.06
N ALA A 38 -4.57 -5.99 -2.76
CA ALA A 38 -5.97 -5.64 -2.95
C ALA A 38 -6.81 -6.91 -3.14
N SER A 39 -8.07 -6.83 -2.73
CA SER A 39 -9.10 -7.83 -3.04
C SER A 39 -10.39 -7.12 -3.44
N CYS A 40 -11.09 -7.65 -4.44
CA CYS A 40 -12.39 -7.14 -4.84
C CYS A 40 -13.41 -8.25 -5.01
N ASN A 41 -14.69 -7.89 -4.98
CA ASN A 41 -15.81 -8.74 -5.33
C ASN A 41 -16.56 -8.11 -6.50
N GLU A 42 -16.57 -8.78 -7.65
CA GLU A 42 -17.19 -8.29 -8.89
C GLU A 42 -18.71 -8.17 -8.77
N SER A 43 -19.37 -9.10 -8.06
CA SER A 43 -20.83 -9.10 -7.96
C SER A 43 -21.36 -7.95 -7.13
N SER A 44 -20.66 -7.59 -6.05
CA SER A 44 -21.01 -6.44 -5.22
C SER A 44 -20.32 -5.14 -5.67
N ASN A 45 -19.42 -5.20 -6.66
CA ASN A 45 -18.67 -4.06 -7.19
C ASN A 45 -17.99 -3.22 -6.08
N ILE A 46 -17.29 -3.90 -5.19
CA ILE A 46 -16.53 -3.32 -4.08
C ILE A 46 -15.10 -3.85 -4.08
N ALA A 47 -14.16 -3.05 -3.59
CA ALA A 47 -12.77 -3.43 -3.42
C ALA A 47 -12.17 -2.84 -2.15
N VAL A 48 -11.09 -3.47 -1.68
CA VAL A 48 -10.27 -3.03 -0.56
C VAL A 48 -8.80 -3.16 -0.96
N ALA A 49 -7.96 -2.20 -0.57
CA ALA A 49 -6.53 -2.21 -0.87
C ALA A 49 -5.69 -1.61 0.26
N GLU A 50 -4.48 -2.13 0.42
CA GLU A 50 -3.43 -1.54 1.26
C GLU A 50 -2.22 -1.20 0.39
N LEU A 51 -1.54 -0.11 0.76
CA LEU A 51 -0.32 0.32 0.10
C LEU A 51 0.71 0.75 1.15
N GLY A 52 1.92 0.22 0.99
CA GLY A 52 3.11 0.64 1.71
C GLY A 52 4.15 1.26 0.78
N LEU A 53 5.00 2.08 1.39
CA LEU A 53 6.12 2.78 0.78
C LEU A 53 7.46 2.34 1.39
N PRO A 54 7.79 1.03 1.43
CA PRO A 54 9.10 0.60 1.92
C PRO A 54 10.21 1.11 1.00
N LEU A 55 11.41 1.33 1.55
CA LEU A 55 12.59 1.61 0.74
C LEU A 55 12.88 0.45 -0.22
N SER A 56 13.38 0.76 -1.42
CA SER A 56 13.76 -0.26 -2.42
C SER A 56 14.87 -1.20 -1.91
N THR A 57 15.63 -0.77 -0.91
CA THR A 57 16.69 -1.54 -0.24
C THR A 57 16.17 -2.38 0.93
N LEU A 58 14.91 -2.26 1.32
CA LEU A 58 14.35 -3.01 2.44
C LEU A 58 14.25 -4.50 2.06
N ASN A 59 14.94 -5.35 2.81
CA ASN A 59 14.91 -6.80 2.64
C ASN A 59 13.97 -7.42 3.68
N SER A 60 12.67 -7.43 3.37
CA SER A 60 11.63 -8.04 4.21
C SER A 60 10.48 -8.56 3.37
N SER A 61 9.90 -9.68 3.80
CA SER A 61 8.65 -10.25 3.26
C SER A 61 7.49 -10.18 4.26
N ASP A 62 7.71 -9.57 5.43
CA ASP A 62 6.70 -9.45 6.48
C ASP A 62 5.66 -8.38 6.09
N ARG A 63 4.39 -8.79 5.97
CA ARG A 63 3.26 -7.92 5.64
C ARG A 63 3.15 -6.74 6.59
N VAL A 64 3.38 -6.94 7.90
CA VAL A 64 3.29 -5.87 8.90
C VAL A 64 4.34 -4.82 8.61
N VAL A 65 5.58 -5.25 8.39
CA VAL A 65 6.67 -4.34 8.03
C VAL A 65 6.37 -3.60 6.72
N LEU A 66 5.93 -4.33 5.69
CA LEU A 66 5.75 -3.76 4.35
C LEU A 66 4.54 -2.82 4.23
N LEU A 67 3.42 -3.13 4.88
CA LEU A 67 2.14 -2.43 4.68
C LEU A 67 1.67 -1.62 5.89
N LYS A 68 2.10 -1.95 7.11
CA LYS A 68 1.74 -1.21 8.32
C LYS A 68 2.85 -0.27 8.74
N ASP A 69 4.04 -0.79 9.02
CA ASP A 69 5.15 0.05 9.50
C ASP A 69 5.59 1.05 8.43
N ASN A 70 5.59 0.61 7.16
CA ASN A 70 5.87 1.44 6.01
C ASN A 70 4.58 1.89 5.28
N SER A 71 3.43 2.01 5.96
CA SER A 71 2.21 2.56 5.34
C SER A 71 2.45 3.97 4.79
N ILE A 72 1.62 4.42 3.85
CA ILE A 72 1.67 5.81 3.34
C ILE A 72 1.63 6.79 4.51
N GLU A 73 0.67 6.63 5.43
CA GLU A 73 0.50 7.47 6.60
C GLU A 73 1.78 7.53 7.45
N ASN A 74 2.40 6.38 7.75
CA ASN A 74 3.58 6.33 8.62
C ASN A 74 4.82 6.93 7.95
N VAL A 75 5.05 6.63 6.67
CA VAL A 75 6.18 7.18 5.92
C VAL A 75 6.03 8.69 5.75
N PHE A 76 4.82 9.16 5.41
CA PHE A 76 4.57 10.59 5.25
C PHE A 76 4.63 11.33 6.58
N THR A 77 4.00 10.81 7.64
CA THR A 77 4.08 11.38 9.00
C THR A 77 5.53 11.55 9.43
N THR A 78 6.32 10.47 9.33
CA THR A 78 7.73 10.47 9.70
C THR A 78 8.51 11.53 8.93
N GLN A 79 8.36 11.57 7.61
CA GLN A 79 9.11 12.52 6.78
C GLN A 79 8.64 13.97 6.96
N ILE A 80 7.35 14.21 7.17
CA ILE A 80 6.80 15.54 7.44
C ILE A 80 7.41 16.10 8.72
N TYR A 81 7.42 15.35 9.82
CA TYR A 81 8.01 15.81 11.08
C TYR A 81 9.55 15.87 11.05
N GLN A 82 10.22 15.12 10.17
CA GLN A 82 11.65 15.31 9.92
C GLN A 82 11.94 16.66 9.24
N THR A 83 11.11 17.05 8.26
CA THR A 83 11.31 18.30 7.50
C THR A 83 10.80 19.52 8.26
N TRP A 84 9.67 19.41 8.98
CA TRP A 84 9.06 20.47 9.76
C TRP A 84 8.76 19.99 11.19
N PRO A 85 9.76 19.92 12.09
CA PRO A 85 9.59 19.33 13.42
C PRO A 85 8.56 20.02 14.33
N SER A 86 8.23 21.29 14.05
CA SER A 86 7.31 22.10 14.84
C SER A 86 5.96 22.34 14.16
N ILE A 87 5.66 21.64 13.06
CA ILE A 87 4.35 21.76 12.41
C ILE A 87 3.26 21.26 13.37
N ASP A 88 2.11 21.94 13.37
CA ASP A 88 0.97 21.55 14.18
C ASP A 88 0.41 20.18 13.76
N SER A 89 0.09 19.33 14.75
CA SER A 89 -0.35 17.96 14.50
C SER A 89 -1.73 17.88 13.87
N ALA A 90 -2.62 18.84 14.12
CA ALA A 90 -3.93 18.88 13.47
C ALA A 90 -3.79 19.17 11.97
N SER A 91 -2.82 20.00 11.58
CA SER A 91 -2.50 20.27 10.18
C SER A 91 -1.95 19.03 9.46
N VAL A 92 -1.10 18.24 10.13
CA VAL A 92 -0.59 16.96 9.58
C VAL A 92 -1.72 15.95 9.44
N ALA A 93 -2.56 15.79 10.47
CA ALA A 93 -3.70 14.89 10.42
C ALA A 93 -4.71 15.27 9.31
N ALA A 94 -4.99 16.56 9.14
CA ALA A 94 -5.84 17.04 8.06
C ALA A 94 -5.27 16.74 6.66
N TYR A 95 -3.95 16.88 6.50
CA TYR A 95 -3.27 16.54 5.25
C TYR A 95 -3.29 15.03 4.96
N LEU A 96 -3.16 14.20 5.99
CA LEU A 96 -3.08 12.75 5.90
C LEU A 96 -4.43 12.03 6.04
N PHE A 97 -5.54 12.77 6.11
CA PHE A 97 -6.88 12.25 6.41
C PHE A 97 -7.30 11.01 5.58
N ASN A 98 -6.91 10.94 4.29
CA ASN A 98 -7.26 9.81 3.40
C ASN A 98 -6.15 8.75 3.28
N THR A 99 -5.12 8.79 4.12
CA THR A 99 -3.97 7.87 4.05
C THR A 99 -4.07 6.68 5.00
N GLU A 100 -5.09 6.68 5.87
CA GLU A 100 -5.37 5.57 6.77
C GLU A 100 -5.71 4.29 5.97
N ALA A 101 -5.05 3.20 6.30
CA ALA A 101 -5.19 1.92 5.61
C ALA A 101 -6.15 0.97 6.36
N PRO A 102 -6.90 0.11 5.65
CA PRO A 102 -6.97 -0.01 4.20
C PRO A 102 -7.86 1.05 3.54
N GLY A 103 -7.69 1.24 2.23
CA GLY A 103 -8.60 2.04 1.40
C GLY A 103 -9.74 1.18 0.86
N TYR A 104 -10.98 1.68 0.96
CA TYR A 104 -12.19 1.02 0.47
C TYR A 104 -12.74 1.72 -0.77
N PHE A 105 -13.24 0.92 -1.70
CA PHE A 105 -13.72 1.38 -3.02
C PHE A 105 -15.05 0.73 -3.38
N ASN A 106 -15.85 1.44 -4.17
CA ASN A 106 -17.07 0.92 -4.80
C ASN A 106 -17.14 1.33 -6.28
N SER A 107 -18.30 1.15 -6.91
CA SER A 107 -18.56 1.52 -8.31
C SER A 107 -18.24 2.99 -8.65
N ASN A 108 -18.22 3.89 -7.68
CA ASN A 108 -17.96 5.32 -7.85
C ASN A 108 -16.50 5.70 -7.54
N GLY A 109 -15.64 4.73 -7.20
CA GLY A 109 -14.24 4.94 -6.85
C GLY A 109 -13.97 4.84 -5.35
N PHE A 110 -13.01 5.63 -4.87
CA PHE A 110 -12.60 5.64 -3.46
C PHE A 110 -13.74 6.13 -2.56
N VAL A 111 -13.95 5.43 -1.44
CA VAL A 111 -14.99 5.74 -0.46
C VAL A 111 -14.36 6.36 0.78
N GLN A 112 -13.48 5.63 1.46
CA GLN A 112 -12.75 6.09 2.65
C GLN A 112 -11.57 5.18 2.97
N GLY A 113 -10.65 5.66 3.81
CA GLY A 113 -9.58 4.88 4.43
C GLY A 113 -9.96 4.39 5.84
N GLY A 114 -9.20 3.43 6.36
CA GLY A 114 -9.29 2.95 7.74
C GLY A 114 -10.43 1.97 7.98
N ILE A 115 -11.64 2.46 8.24
CA ILE A 115 -12.77 1.63 8.69
C ILE A 115 -13.65 1.21 7.50
N ALA A 116 -14.07 -0.05 7.47
CA ALA A 116 -14.98 -0.55 6.44
C ALA A 116 -16.32 0.23 6.40
N PRO A 117 -16.80 0.68 5.22
CA PRO A 117 -18.07 1.42 5.11
C PRO A 117 -19.31 0.60 5.52
N SER A 118 -19.23 -0.73 5.43
CA SER A 118 -20.30 -1.65 5.82
C SER A 118 -19.74 -3.07 6.00
N SER A 119 -20.55 -3.97 6.57
CA SER A 119 -20.19 -5.39 6.71
C SER A 119 -19.97 -6.12 5.38
N ALA A 120 -20.43 -5.57 4.25
CA ALA A 120 -20.26 -6.17 2.92
C ALA A 120 -18.78 -6.32 2.50
N TYR A 121 -17.87 -5.57 3.13
CA TYR A 121 -16.44 -5.62 2.84
C TYR A 121 -15.70 -6.72 3.62
N GLY A 122 -16.34 -7.37 4.59
CA GLY A 122 -15.67 -8.30 5.52
C GLY A 122 -14.95 -9.46 4.81
N ASP A 123 -15.58 -10.04 3.79
CA ASP A 123 -14.99 -11.15 3.03
C ASP A 123 -13.74 -10.70 2.26
N ILE A 124 -13.80 -9.57 1.55
CA ILE A 124 -12.65 -9.07 0.78
C ILE A 124 -11.53 -8.54 1.67
N GLU A 125 -11.85 -8.01 2.85
CA GLU A 125 -10.85 -7.61 3.84
C GLU A 125 -10.12 -8.83 4.43
N ALA A 126 -10.86 -9.87 4.81
CA ALA A 126 -10.28 -11.13 5.27
C ALA A 126 -9.38 -11.76 4.19
N ARG A 127 -9.79 -11.71 2.91
CA ARG A 127 -8.96 -12.19 1.79
C ARG A 127 -7.71 -11.36 1.60
N MET A 128 -7.83 -10.03 1.58
CA MET A 128 -6.68 -9.12 1.45
C MET A 128 -5.67 -9.33 2.59
N ASN A 129 -6.13 -9.62 3.81
CA ASN A 129 -5.27 -9.91 4.95
C ASN A 129 -4.43 -11.20 4.80
N LEU A 130 -4.79 -12.09 3.88
CA LEU A 130 -4.01 -13.29 3.53
C LEU A 130 -2.95 -13.02 2.45
N LEU A 131 -2.95 -11.84 1.84
CA LEU A 131 -2.00 -11.44 0.81
C LEU A 131 -0.79 -10.75 1.44
N SER A 132 0.40 -10.98 0.86
CA SER A 132 1.62 -10.24 1.19
C SER A 132 2.31 -9.78 -0.09
N PRO A 133 2.75 -8.50 -0.18
CA PRO A 133 3.56 -8.03 -1.31
C PRO A 133 4.86 -8.81 -1.46
N TYR A 134 5.48 -8.71 -2.63
CA TYR A 134 6.85 -9.20 -2.82
C TYR A 134 7.87 -8.34 -2.06
N ASN A 135 8.94 -8.98 -1.60
CA ASN A 135 10.08 -8.33 -0.96
C ASN A 135 10.67 -7.21 -1.85
N PRO A 136 10.77 -5.96 -1.34
CA PRO A 136 11.28 -4.83 -2.11
C PRO A 136 12.68 -5.03 -2.70
N TYR A 137 13.58 -5.62 -1.91
CA TYR A 137 14.97 -5.87 -2.32
C TYR A 137 15.03 -6.88 -3.47
N ASP A 138 14.27 -7.97 -3.39
CA ASP A 138 14.24 -9.00 -4.43
C ASP A 138 13.71 -8.43 -5.75
N VAL A 139 12.66 -7.60 -5.70
CA VAL A 139 12.09 -6.98 -6.90
C VAL A 139 13.04 -5.96 -7.53
N THR A 140 13.78 -5.20 -6.71
CA THR A 140 14.75 -4.21 -7.18
C THR A 140 16.01 -4.86 -7.77
N SER A 141 16.37 -6.05 -7.31
CA SER A 141 17.53 -6.81 -7.78
C SER A 141 17.24 -7.76 -8.94
N LEU A 142 15.99 -7.78 -9.45
CA LEU A 142 15.64 -8.56 -10.63
C LEU A 142 16.48 -8.12 -11.83
N THR A 143 17.15 -9.10 -12.45
CA THR A 143 17.91 -8.93 -13.68
C THR A 143 17.38 -9.87 -14.74
N ILE A 144 17.38 -9.42 -16.00
CA ILE A 144 17.09 -10.26 -17.17
C ILE A 144 18.39 -10.40 -17.93
N SER A 145 18.90 -11.62 -18.00
CA SER A 145 20.08 -11.96 -18.80
C SER A 145 19.64 -12.61 -20.10
N PHE A 146 20.19 -12.15 -21.21
CA PHE A 146 20.01 -12.77 -22.52
C PHE A 146 21.22 -13.68 -22.81
N LYS A 147 20.95 -14.83 -23.43
CA LYS A 147 21.99 -15.73 -23.98
C LYS A 147 22.19 -15.43 -25.45
#